data_AF-A0A552AAP4-F1
#
_entry.id   AF-A0A552AAP4-F1
#
_cell.length_a   1.000
_cell.length_b   1.000
_cell.length_c   1.000
_cell.angle_alpha   90.00
_cell.angle_beta   90.00
_cell.angle_gamma   90.00
#
_symmetry.space_group_name_H-M   'P 1'
#
loop_
_entity.id
_entity.type
_entity.pdbx_description
1 polymer ?
#
loop_
_entity_poly.entity_id
_entity_poly.type
_entity_poly.pdbx_seq_one_letter_code
_entity_poly.pdbx_strand_id
1 'polypeptide(L)'
;MTSPLLPILPVVDDVLFNFAQSDGFWANLETAFGTNYDVVKATELRQQWKSRNFSQIPPIEVLSDEVLGTAKGAYSSSTNKIYLSASFLNTASSAAIVNVILEEIGHYVDAQVNQVDSAGDEGAIFAELVQGNSLDVATLDALRAENDQTTIIINGEIIQVEQADFTGTNGNDNITGTSGDDTISTRTR
;
A
#
# COMPACT_ATOMS: atom_id res chain seq x y z
N MET A 1 -26.56 -0.25 -1.37
CA MET A 1 -25.46 -0.36 -2.35
C MET A 1 -24.49 -1.39 -1.78
N THR A 2 -24.06 -2.37 -2.57
CA THR A 2 -23.00 -3.31 -2.14
C THR A 2 -21.69 -2.54 -2.04
N SER A 3 -20.92 -2.75 -0.96
CA SER A 3 -19.60 -2.12 -0.81
C SER A 3 -18.74 -2.42 -2.05
N PRO A 4 -18.04 -1.42 -2.63
CA PRO A 4 -17.14 -1.64 -3.77
C PRO A 4 -16.03 -2.64 -3.44
N LEU A 5 -15.75 -2.87 -2.15
CA LEU A 5 -14.74 -3.82 -1.68
C LEU A 5 -15.19 -5.29 -1.74
N LEU A 6 -16.49 -5.58 -1.72
CA LEU A 6 -16.98 -6.97 -1.67
C LEU A 6 -16.47 -7.86 -2.83
N PRO A 7 -16.45 -7.41 -4.10
CA PRO A 7 -15.84 -8.18 -5.19
C PRO A 7 -14.31 -8.04 -5.26
N ILE A 8 -13.70 -7.10 -4.54
CA ILE A 8 -12.27 -6.77 -4.62
C ILE A 8 -11.45 -7.62 -3.67
N LEU A 9 -11.90 -7.80 -2.43
CA LEU A 9 -11.13 -8.53 -1.40
C LEU A 9 -10.78 -9.97 -1.82
N PRO A 10 -11.67 -10.76 -2.47
CA PRO A 10 -11.28 -12.09 -2.96
C PRO A 10 -10.17 -12.05 -4.01
N VAL A 11 -10.07 -10.97 -4.81
CA VAL A 11 -9.00 -10.81 -5.80
C VAL A 11 -7.66 -10.53 -5.12
N VAL A 12 -7.65 -9.67 -4.10
CA VAL A 12 -6.48 -9.41 -3.25
C VAL A 12 -6.00 -10.71 -2.59
N ASP A 13 -6.92 -11.47 -1.99
CA ASP A 13 -6.64 -12.76 -1.37
C ASP A 13 -6.04 -13.76 -2.37
N ASP A 14 -6.56 -13.83 -3.59
CA ASP A 14 -6.03 -14.68 -4.65
C ASP A 14 -4.61 -14.27 -5.08
N VAL A 15 -4.33 -12.96 -5.18
CA VAL A 15 -2.98 -12.44 -5.47
C VAL A 15 -1.99 -12.88 -4.37
N LEU A 16 -2.34 -12.65 -3.10
CA LEU A 16 -1.49 -13.04 -1.96
C LEU A 16 -1.31 -14.57 -1.87
N PHE A 17 -2.36 -15.35 -2.09
CA PHE A 17 -2.32 -16.81 -2.13
C PHE A 17 -1.38 -17.33 -3.22
N ASN A 18 -1.46 -16.77 -4.43
CA ASN A 18 -0.60 -17.14 -5.55
C ASN A 18 0.86 -16.73 -5.29
N PHE A 19 1.07 -15.52 -4.79
CA PHE A 19 2.40 -15.02 -4.44
C PHE A 19 3.08 -15.89 -3.37
N ALA A 20 2.36 -16.29 -2.32
CA ALA A 20 2.88 -17.15 -1.26
C ALA A 20 3.34 -18.53 -1.75
N GLN A 21 2.83 -18.98 -2.90
CA GLN A 21 3.22 -20.24 -3.55
C GLN A 21 4.33 -20.06 -4.59
N SER A 22 4.62 -18.83 -5.01
CA SER A 22 5.60 -18.55 -6.05
C SER A 22 7.02 -18.89 -5.60
N ASP A 23 7.86 -19.27 -6.58
CA ASP A 23 9.31 -19.43 -6.38
C ASP A 23 9.99 -18.06 -6.12
N GLY A 24 9.35 -16.97 -6.57
CA GLY A 24 9.82 -15.59 -6.40
C GLY A 24 9.57 -14.99 -5.02
N PHE A 25 8.83 -15.65 -4.13
CA PHE A 25 8.42 -15.11 -2.82
C PHE A 25 9.59 -14.45 -2.07
N TRP A 26 10.70 -15.17 -1.88
CA TRP A 26 11.82 -14.67 -1.10
C TRP A 26 12.59 -13.53 -1.78
N ALA A 27 12.79 -13.63 -3.10
CA ALA A 27 13.48 -12.60 -3.87
C ALA A 27 12.67 -11.29 -3.92
N ASN A 28 11.35 -11.39 -4.00
CA ASN A 28 10.46 -10.23 -4.02
C ASN A 28 10.40 -9.56 -2.63
N LEU A 29 10.35 -10.34 -1.54
CA LEU A 29 10.47 -9.80 -0.18
C LEU A 29 11.81 -9.10 0.02
N GLU A 30 12.92 -9.69 -0.45
CA GLU A 30 14.24 -9.06 -0.36
C GLU A 30 14.31 -7.74 -1.15
N THR A 31 13.63 -7.68 -2.29
CA THR A 31 13.60 -6.49 -3.14
C THR A 31 12.82 -5.34 -2.48
N ALA A 32 11.68 -5.65 -1.86
CA ALA A 32 10.82 -4.68 -1.17
C ALA A 32 11.39 -4.28 0.19
N PHE A 33 11.67 -5.26 1.06
CA PHE A 33 11.90 -5.06 2.50
C PHE A 33 13.37 -5.17 2.92
N GLY A 34 14.29 -5.28 1.95
CA GLY A 34 15.72 -5.46 2.18
C GLY A 34 16.12 -6.87 2.62
N THR A 35 17.36 -7.04 3.08
CA THR A 35 17.95 -8.37 3.36
C THR A 35 17.92 -8.79 4.84
N ASN A 36 17.54 -7.88 5.74
CA ASN A 36 17.65 -8.07 7.19
C ASN A 36 16.30 -8.32 7.88
N TYR A 37 15.22 -8.53 7.13
CA TYR A 37 13.91 -8.82 7.70
C TYR A 37 13.87 -10.16 8.44
N ASP A 38 12.94 -10.28 9.38
CA ASP A 38 12.70 -11.50 10.15
C ASP A 38 12.09 -12.59 9.27
N VAL A 39 12.94 -13.51 8.80
CA VAL A 39 12.55 -14.64 7.95
C VAL A 39 11.56 -15.58 8.66
N VAL A 40 11.54 -15.65 9.99
CA VAL A 40 10.58 -16.48 10.73
C VAL A 40 9.18 -15.88 10.58
N LYS A 41 9.02 -14.57 10.83
CA LYS A 41 7.74 -13.88 10.63
C LYS A 41 7.28 -13.90 9.18
N ALA A 42 8.19 -13.70 8.23
CA ALA A 42 7.89 -13.82 6.80
C ALA A 42 7.43 -15.25 6.44
N THR A 43 8.02 -16.29 7.05
CA THR A 43 7.58 -17.68 6.87
C THR A 43 6.18 -17.89 7.42
N GLU A 44 5.86 -17.33 8.59
CA GLU A 44 4.52 -17.43 9.20
C GLU A 44 3.45 -16.79 8.31
N LEU A 45 3.67 -15.56 7.83
CA LEU A 45 2.79 -14.87 6.88
C LEU A 45 2.58 -15.72 5.62
N ARG A 46 3.67 -16.27 5.06
CA ARG A 46 3.61 -17.15 3.89
C ARG A 46 2.72 -18.36 4.12
N GLN A 47 2.85 -19.04 5.26
CA GLN A 47 2.03 -20.23 5.56
C GLN A 47 0.56 -19.86 5.74
N GLN A 48 0.26 -18.73 6.40
CA GLN A 48 -1.09 -18.22 6.55
C GLN A 48 -1.73 -17.99 5.17
N TRP A 49 -1.07 -17.24 4.29
CA TRP A 49 -1.55 -16.99 2.92
C TRP A 49 -1.72 -18.27 2.10
N LYS A 50 -0.77 -19.22 2.17
CA LYS A 50 -0.90 -20.54 1.51
C LYS A 50 -2.10 -21.35 2.00
N SER A 51 -2.52 -21.15 3.24
CA SER A 51 -3.72 -21.79 3.80
C SER A 51 -5.01 -21.00 3.54
N ARG A 52 -4.95 -19.91 2.76
CA ARG A 52 -6.03 -18.92 2.57
C ARG A 52 -6.53 -18.34 3.90
N ASN A 53 -5.63 -18.20 4.86
CA ASN A 53 -5.88 -17.48 6.09
C ASN A 53 -5.35 -16.05 5.93
N PHE A 54 -6.28 -15.10 5.89
CA PHE A 54 -6.02 -13.66 5.78
C PHE A 54 -6.52 -12.90 7.02
N SER A 55 -6.82 -13.60 8.12
CA SER A 55 -7.33 -12.97 9.35
C SER A 55 -6.34 -12.01 10.03
N GLN A 56 -5.05 -12.11 9.68
CA GLN A 56 -3.99 -11.21 10.09
C GLN A 56 -3.94 -9.90 9.28
N ILE A 57 -4.56 -9.86 8.09
CA ILE A 57 -4.56 -8.65 7.26
C ILE A 57 -5.32 -7.55 8.01
N PRO A 58 -4.78 -6.33 8.09
CA PRO A 58 -5.44 -5.23 8.79
C PRO A 58 -6.86 -4.98 8.27
N PRO A 59 -7.82 -4.64 9.15
CA PRO A 59 -9.14 -4.24 8.70
C PRO A 59 -9.07 -2.94 7.89
N ILE A 60 -9.95 -2.83 6.90
CA ILE A 60 -10.09 -1.64 6.06
C ILE A 60 -11.17 -0.72 6.62
N GLU A 61 -10.82 0.55 6.78
CA GLU A 61 -11.72 1.65 7.13
C GLU A 61 -11.78 2.65 5.98
N VAL A 62 -12.99 3.00 5.54
CA VAL A 62 -13.17 3.97 4.45
C VAL A 62 -13.31 5.36 5.07
N LEU A 63 -12.41 6.26 4.71
CA LEU A 63 -12.38 7.63 5.19
C LEU A 63 -12.78 8.61 4.08
N SER A 64 -13.24 9.79 4.49
CA SER A 64 -13.56 10.86 3.56
C SER A 64 -12.30 11.61 3.12
N ASP A 65 -12.42 12.36 2.03
CA ASP A 65 -11.30 13.14 1.47
C ASP A 65 -10.85 14.26 2.42
N GLU A 66 -11.70 14.71 3.34
CA GLU A 66 -11.28 15.68 4.37
C GLU A 66 -10.21 15.11 5.32
N VAL A 67 -10.12 13.78 5.45
CA VAL A 67 -9.13 13.12 6.31
C VAL A 67 -7.90 12.66 5.53
N LEU A 68 -8.09 12.02 4.38
CA LEU A 68 -6.99 11.48 3.57
C LEU A 68 -6.43 12.48 2.55
N GLY A 69 -7.11 13.60 2.30
CA GLY A 69 -6.71 14.56 1.28
C GLY A 69 -6.72 13.91 -0.11
N THR A 70 -5.56 13.93 -0.77
CA THR A 70 -5.36 13.35 -2.11
C THR A 70 -4.91 11.88 -2.09
N ALA A 71 -4.62 11.32 -0.91
CA ALA A 71 -4.16 9.94 -0.78
C ALA A 71 -5.27 8.95 -1.15
N LYS A 72 -4.91 7.89 -1.87
CA LYS A 72 -5.84 6.84 -2.30
C LYS A 72 -6.04 5.80 -1.20
N GLY A 73 -4.98 5.53 -0.47
CA GLY A 73 -4.92 4.62 0.67
C GLY A 73 -3.93 5.13 1.71
N ALA A 74 -3.98 4.54 2.90
CA ALA A 74 -2.95 4.71 3.91
C ALA A 74 -2.91 3.52 4.88
N TYR A 75 -1.74 3.15 5.38
CA TYR A 75 -1.56 2.16 6.43
C TYR A 75 -1.03 2.82 7.68
N SER A 76 -1.57 2.46 8.85
CA SER A 76 -0.97 2.82 10.13
C SER A 76 -0.56 1.60 10.91
N SER A 77 0.73 1.46 11.17
CA SER A 77 1.28 0.45 12.09
C SER A 77 0.80 0.64 13.53
N SER A 78 0.53 1.89 13.95
CA SER A 78 0.12 2.22 15.32
C SER A 78 -1.30 1.76 15.66
N THR A 79 -2.22 1.80 14.69
CA THR A 79 -3.61 1.35 14.85
C THR A 79 -3.87 -0.01 14.19
N ASN A 80 -2.90 -0.50 13.43
CA ASN A 80 -2.97 -1.67 12.56
C ASN A 80 -4.24 -1.64 11.69
N LYS A 81 -4.38 -0.59 10.89
CA LYS A 81 -5.51 -0.37 9.99
C LYS A 81 -5.04 0.08 8.62
N ILE A 82 -5.80 -0.34 7.61
CA ILE A 82 -5.75 0.21 6.26
C ILE A 82 -6.90 1.22 6.14
N TYR A 83 -6.59 2.41 5.69
CA TYR A 83 -7.54 3.47 5.39
C TYR A 83 -7.65 3.63 3.87
N LEU A 84 -8.85 3.70 3.31
CA LEU A 84 -9.05 3.95 1.88
C LEU A 84 -9.91 5.20 1.67
N SER A 85 -9.56 5.99 0.65
CA SER A 85 -10.34 7.16 0.28
C SER A 85 -11.69 6.75 -0.33
N ALA A 86 -12.76 7.36 0.16
CA ALA A 86 -14.10 7.18 -0.38
C ALA A 86 -14.21 7.67 -1.84
N SER A 87 -13.58 8.80 -2.20
CA SER A 87 -13.61 9.29 -3.58
C SER A 87 -12.81 8.41 -4.54
N PHE A 88 -11.67 7.88 -4.08
CA PHE A 88 -10.90 6.88 -4.80
C PHE A 88 -11.76 5.65 -5.10
N LEU A 89 -12.42 5.06 -4.09
CA LEU A 89 -13.29 3.89 -4.29
C LEU A 89 -14.47 4.13 -5.23
N ASN A 90 -14.94 5.37 -5.36
CA ASN A 90 -16.07 5.71 -6.23
C ASN A 90 -15.68 5.93 -7.70
N THR A 91 -14.39 6.19 -7.98
CA THR A 91 -13.92 6.62 -9.30
C THR A 91 -12.88 5.68 -9.91
N ALA A 92 -12.15 4.94 -9.07
CA ALA A 92 -11.08 4.05 -9.49
C ALA A 92 -11.60 2.78 -10.17
N SER A 93 -10.76 2.21 -11.04
CA SER A 93 -10.99 0.87 -11.57
C SER A 93 -10.74 -0.18 -10.48
N SER A 94 -11.34 -1.37 -10.64
CA SER A 94 -11.07 -2.50 -9.74
C SER A 94 -9.58 -2.82 -9.63
N ALA A 95 -8.83 -2.72 -10.74
CA ALA A 95 -7.39 -2.96 -10.74
C ALA A 95 -6.63 -1.93 -9.91
N ALA A 96 -6.98 -0.65 -10.00
CA ALA A 96 -6.35 0.39 -9.19
C ALA A 96 -6.64 0.20 -7.70
N ILE A 97 -7.87 -0.19 -7.33
CA ILE A 97 -8.23 -0.47 -5.93
C ILE A 97 -7.46 -1.68 -5.40
N VAL A 98 -7.33 -2.75 -6.19
CA VAL A 98 -6.50 -3.92 -5.83
C VAL A 98 -5.05 -3.50 -5.59
N ASN A 99 -4.48 -2.68 -6.47
CA ASN A 99 -3.09 -2.21 -6.35
C ASN A 99 -2.86 -1.47 -5.03
N VAL A 100 -3.71 -0.48 -4.73
CA VAL A 100 -3.60 0.30 -3.49
C VAL A 100 -3.76 -0.61 -2.27
N ILE A 101 -4.72 -1.54 -2.25
CA ILE A 101 -4.85 -2.45 -1.11
C ILE A 101 -3.60 -3.34 -0.94
N LEU A 102 -2.98 -3.79 -2.03
CA LEU A 102 -1.76 -4.59 -1.95
C LEU A 102 -0.56 -3.77 -1.46
N GLU A 103 -0.50 -2.50 -1.81
CA GLU A 103 0.48 -1.53 -1.33
C GLU A 103 0.37 -1.32 0.18
N GLU A 104 -0.84 -1.07 0.69
CA GLU A 104 -1.07 -0.94 2.13
C GLU A 104 -0.84 -2.25 2.90
N ILE A 105 -1.04 -3.41 2.24
CA ILE A 105 -0.64 -4.71 2.81
C ILE A 105 0.88 -4.87 2.81
N GLY A 106 1.59 -4.28 1.85
CA GLY A 106 3.05 -4.23 1.81
C GLY A 106 3.64 -3.51 3.03
N HIS A 107 3.16 -2.31 3.34
CA HIS A 107 3.56 -1.59 4.57
C HIS A 107 3.24 -2.39 5.84
N TYR A 108 2.07 -3.05 5.90
CA TYR A 108 1.77 -3.97 7.00
C TYR A 108 2.80 -5.10 7.12
N VAL A 109 3.17 -5.73 6.00
CA VAL A 109 4.15 -6.82 5.98
C VAL A 109 5.49 -6.31 6.45
N ASP A 110 5.95 -5.15 5.96
CA ASP A 110 7.19 -4.52 6.41
C ASP A 110 7.19 -4.31 7.94
N ALA A 111 6.15 -3.66 8.46
CA ALA A 111 5.98 -3.44 9.90
C ALA A 111 5.92 -4.74 10.74
N GLN A 112 5.55 -5.88 10.13
CA GLN A 112 5.65 -7.17 10.80
C GLN A 112 7.09 -7.70 10.79
N VAL A 113 7.75 -7.71 9.64
CA VAL A 113 9.01 -8.43 9.44
C VAL A 113 10.24 -7.59 9.81
N ASN A 114 10.14 -6.28 9.80
CA ASN A 114 11.20 -5.35 10.16
C ASN A 114 10.93 -4.67 11.51
N GLN A 115 12.01 -4.32 12.22
CA GLN A 115 11.93 -3.53 13.47
C GLN A 115 11.95 -2.03 13.21
N VAL A 116 12.54 -1.65 12.08
CA VAL A 116 12.65 -0.29 11.57
C VAL A 116 12.10 -0.36 10.17
N ASP A 117 11.19 0.56 9.89
CA ASP A 117 10.62 0.81 8.58
C ASP A 117 11.67 0.72 7.46
N SER A 118 11.31 0.04 6.38
CA SER A 118 12.13 0.04 5.17
C SER A 118 12.21 1.46 4.59
N ALA A 119 13.30 1.75 3.88
CA ALA A 119 13.44 3.07 3.25
C ALA A 119 12.74 3.09 1.89
N GLY A 120 11.98 4.14 1.63
CA GLY A 120 11.26 4.31 0.38
C GLY A 120 9.76 4.10 0.58
N ASP A 121 9.11 3.71 -0.50
CA ASP A 121 7.76 3.18 -0.52
C ASP A 121 7.84 1.67 -0.83
N GLU A 122 8.16 0.86 0.18
CA GLU A 122 8.25 -0.60 0.04
C GLU A 122 6.90 -1.25 -0.17
N GLY A 123 5.82 -0.59 0.25
CA GLY A 123 4.44 -0.96 -0.04
C GLY A 123 4.20 -1.02 -1.55
N ALA A 124 4.52 0.04 -2.29
CA ALA A 124 4.34 0.10 -3.73
C ALA A 124 5.26 -0.88 -4.46
N ILE A 125 6.50 -1.04 -3.99
CA ILE A 125 7.41 -2.07 -4.52
C ILE A 125 6.79 -3.47 -4.34
N PHE A 126 6.27 -3.76 -3.14
CA PHE A 126 5.60 -5.01 -2.85
C PHE A 126 4.36 -5.23 -3.74
N ALA A 127 3.52 -4.20 -3.92
CA ALA A 127 2.31 -4.26 -4.73
C ALA A 127 2.58 -4.64 -6.20
N GLU A 128 3.64 -4.11 -6.78
CA GLU A 128 4.05 -4.46 -8.15
C GLU A 128 4.55 -5.91 -8.23
N LEU A 129 5.43 -6.30 -7.29
CA LEU A 129 6.07 -7.62 -7.29
C LEU A 129 5.10 -8.76 -6.95
N VAL A 130 4.14 -8.54 -6.04
CA VAL A 130 3.14 -9.53 -5.63
C VAL A 130 2.16 -9.84 -6.76
N GLN A 131 1.90 -8.86 -7.64
CA GLN A 131 1.10 -9.04 -8.86
C GLN A 131 1.90 -9.67 -10.02
N GLY A 132 3.20 -9.88 -9.84
CA GLY A 132 4.09 -10.46 -10.83
C GLY A 132 4.61 -9.47 -11.87
N ASN A 133 4.45 -8.16 -11.62
CA ASN A 133 5.06 -7.13 -12.45
C ASN A 133 6.58 -7.05 -12.16
N SER A 134 7.30 -6.50 -13.12
CA SER A 134 8.74 -6.21 -12.99
C SER A 134 8.95 -4.71 -12.93
N LEU A 135 9.73 -4.25 -11.96
CA LEU A 135 10.18 -2.87 -11.88
C LEU A 135 11.49 -2.71 -12.67
N ASP A 136 11.57 -1.71 -13.53
CA ASP A 136 12.86 -1.29 -14.06
C ASP A 136 13.69 -0.58 -12.99
N VAL A 137 15.00 -0.45 -13.23
CA VAL A 137 15.92 0.13 -12.26
C VAL A 137 15.53 1.56 -11.89
N ALA A 138 15.09 2.36 -12.86
CA ALA A 138 14.73 3.76 -12.61
C ALA A 138 13.48 3.91 -11.74
N THR A 139 12.48 3.04 -11.94
CA THR A 139 11.25 3.02 -11.15
C THR A 139 11.53 2.50 -9.75
N LEU A 140 12.32 1.42 -9.63
CA LEU A 140 12.70 0.88 -8.34
C LEU A 140 13.53 1.88 -7.51
N ASP A 141 14.48 2.59 -8.14
CA ASP A 141 15.27 3.63 -7.48
C ASP A 141 14.41 4.82 -7.05
N ALA A 142 13.39 5.18 -7.85
CA ALA A 142 12.45 6.24 -7.49
C ALA A 142 11.61 5.86 -6.27
N LEU A 143 11.04 4.64 -6.24
CA LEU A 143 10.26 4.15 -5.11
C LEU A 143 11.11 4.02 -3.84
N ARG A 144 12.36 3.55 -3.95
CA ARG A 144 13.31 3.47 -2.80
C ARG A 144 13.73 4.84 -2.24
N ALA A 145 13.52 5.91 -3.00
CA ALA A 145 13.80 7.27 -2.59
C ALA A 145 12.53 8.03 -2.16
N GLU A 146 11.36 7.41 -2.30
CA GLU A 146 10.10 8.01 -1.90
C GLU A 146 9.99 8.13 -0.37
N ASN A 147 9.20 9.10 0.08
CA ASN A 147 8.84 9.27 1.48
C ASN A 147 7.34 9.53 1.50
N ASP A 148 6.59 8.47 1.71
CA ASP A 148 5.14 8.35 1.76
C ASP A 148 4.58 8.54 3.19
N GLN A 149 5.45 8.82 4.17
CA GLN A 149 5.05 9.04 5.55
C GLN A 149 4.38 10.40 5.75
N THR A 150 3.24 10.40 6.44
CA THR A 150 2.53 11.62 6.83
C THR A 150 1.64 11.37 8.06
N THR A 151 0.88 12.39 8.45
CA THR A 151 -0.12 12.30 9.51
C THR A 151 -1.52 12.57 8.99
N ILE A 152 -2.48 11.77 9.46
CA ILE A 152 -3.92 12.03 9.31
C ILE A 152 -4.56 12.33 10.66
N ILE A 153 -5.70 13.02 10.65
CA ILE A 153 -6.44 13.36 11.86
C ILE A 153 -7.78 12.64 11.88
N ILE A 154 -7.95 11.70 12.82
CA ILE A 154 -9.21 10.95 13.00
C ILE A 154 -9.76 11.27 14.39
N ASN A 155 -10.97 11.83 14.47
CA ASN A 155 -11.61 12.19 15.74
C ASN A 155 -10.75 13.10 16.65
N GLY A 156 -9.88 13.92 16.06
CA GLY A 156 -8.97 14.82 16.79
C GLY A 156 -7.65 14.17 17.25
N GLU A 157 -7.43 12.89 16.94
CA GLU A 157 -6.16 12.18 17.18
C GLU A 157 -5.27 12.23 15.93
N ILE A 158 -3.98 12.52 16.13
CA ILE A 158 -2.97 12.53 15.06
C ILE A 158 -2.42 11.11 14.92
N ILE A 159 -2.58 10.52 13.74
CA ILE A 159 -2.15 9.16 13.43
C ILE A 159 -1.09 9.24 12.33
N GLN A 160 0.07 8.62 12.57
CA GLN A 160 1.11 8.46 11.56
C GLN A 160 0.72 7.34 10.60
N VAL A 161 0.92 7.59 9.31
CA VAL A 161 0.61 6.67 8.22
C VAL A 161 1.67 6.73 7.13
N GLU A 162 1.78 5.64 6.38
CA GLU A 162 2.35 5.59 5.04
C GLU A 162 1.18 5.66 4.04
N GLN A 163 1.32 6.38 2.93
CA GLN A 163 0.21 6.67 2.01
C GLN A 163 0.48 6.27 0.57
N ALA A 164 -0.47 5.55 -0.02
CA ALA A 164 -0.56 5.41 -1.46
C ALA A 164 -0.97 6.73 -2.14
N ASP A 165 0.04 7.49 -2.55
CA ASP A 165 -0.12 8.84 -3.10
C ASP A 165 -0.38 8.86 -4.63
N PHE A 166 -0.56 10.07 -5.16
CA PHE A 166 -0.58 10.28 -6.60
C PHE A 166 0.84 10.52 -7.13
N THR A 167 1.46 9.50 -7.71
CA THR A 167 2.67 9.67 -8.52
C THR A 167 2.32 10.20 -9.90
N GLY A 168 2.83 11.39 -10.24
CA GLY A 168 2.66 11.98 -11.57
C GLY A 168 3.28 11.12 -12.67
N THR A 169 2.68 11.13 -13.85
CA THR A 169 3.17 10.42 -15.04
C THR A 169 4.03 11.34 -15.92
N ASN A 170 4.68 10.78 -16.94
CA ASN A 170 5.32 11.61 -17.99
C ASN A 170 4.29 12.31 -18.91
N GLY A 171 2.99 12.09 -18.69
CA GLY A 171 1.89 12.71 -19.42
C GLY A 171 1.29 13.90 -18.68
N ASN A 172 0.14 14.38 -19.16
CA ASN A 172 -0.63 15.38 -18.44
C ASN A 172 -1.39 14.70 -17.30
N ASP A 173 -1.03 15.01 -16.06
CA ASP A 173 -1.76 14.61 -14.88
C ASP A 173 -2.81 15.66 -14.52
N ASN A 174 -4.06 15.24 -14.30
CA ASN A 174 -5.12 16.14 -13.91
C ASN A 174 -5.33 16.09 -12.39
N ILE A 175 -4.63 16.98 -11.68
CA ILE A 175 -4.80 17.17 -10.23
C ILE A 175 -5.99 18.10 -10.04
N THR A 176 -7.05 17.61 -9.40
CA THR A 176 -8.25 18.42 -9.12
C THR A 176 -8.13 18.98 -7.70
N GLY A 177 -7.99 20.30 -7.61
CA GLY A 177 -7.90 21.02 -6.34
C GLY A 177 -9.23 21.13 -5.59
N THR A 178 -9.15 21.64 -4.37
CA THR A 178 -10.31 21.96 -3.52
C THR A 178 -10.72 23.43 -3.69
N SER A 179 -11.74 23.87 -2.94
CA SER A 179 -12.09 25.30 -2.85
C SER A 179 -11.16 26.09 -1.90
N GLY A 180 -10.22 25.42 -1.23
CA GLY A 180 -9.20 26.01 -0.37
C GLY A 180 -7.83 26.10 -1.04
N ASP A 181 -6.81 26.43 -0.25
CA ASP A 181 -5.43 26.43 -0.71
C ASP A 181 -4.92 24.97 -0.82
N ASP A 182 -4.66 24.52 -2.04
CA ASP A 182 -4.05 23.20 -2.29
C ASP A 182 -2.52 23.33 -2.30
N THR A 183 -1.84 22.49 -1.52
CA THR A 183 -0.37 22.42 -1.56
C THR A 183 0.05 21.35 -2.56
N ILE A 184 0.55 21.78 -3.72
CA ILE A 184 1.19 20.89 -4.69
C ILE A 184 2.67 20.83 -4.36
N SER A 185 3.10 19.74 -3.73
CA SER A 185 4.53 19.47 -3.50
C SER A 185 5.08 18.72 -4.70
N THR A 186 5.99 19.34 -5.45
CA THR A 186 6.74 18.65 -6.49
C THR A 186 7.98 18.01 -5.87
N ARG A 187 8.07 16.67 -5.85
CA ARG A 187 9.32 15.99 -5.45
C ARG A 187 10.36 16.30 -6.52
N THR A 188 11.39 17.06 -6.15
CA THR A 188 12.51 17.37 -7.05
C THR A 188 13.40 16.13 -7.11
N ARG A 189 13.67 15.65 -8.34
CA ARG A 189 14.61 14.55 -8.61
C ARG A 189 16.04 14.89 -8.22
#